data_AF-A0A8S1WP07-F1
#
_entry.id   AF-A0A8S1WP07-F1
#
_cell.length_a   1.000
_cell.length_b   1.000
_cell.length_c   1.000
_cell.angle_alpha   90.00
_cell.angle_beta   90.00
_cell.angle_gamma   90.00
#
_symmetry.space_group_name_H-M   'P 1'
#
loop_
_entity.id
_entity.type
_entity.pdbx_description
1 polymer ?
#
loop_
_entity_poly.entity_id
_entity_poly.type
_entity_poly.pdbx_seq_one_letter_code
_entity_poly.pdbx_strand_id
1 'polypeptide(L)'
;MGCNKSVSIVKPLDFQEIKEITQKMIEAENEIITILFPVTERSQKRKSTVTVFLSPRKSQSRLDLYQSPVRISARSNSRIFKEDKITENILTFTDRSTQIQSISLVSESPTRRDRDRGSSVHKPTSSFHSNVEAQKIDKEPDLQPIVQQQIQKHGSFKFLQDQNYTDCIKLQPHKFSNGDVYSGCWKNNLKHGRGKLFLASGSYFEGYFKEGQMMVGKYFFKNGNIYEGEFFEGKFNGKGLYLWTDGEYYNGQWKLDQREGQGAYQCADGRRYVGEWKNDKKNGQGEYICPDGNKYEGSWKDNKRNGFGTAYLPDGSSFKGQWLNDKKTGKGEYRYSNGDIYYGDWYENLKHGKGKLTQKDGCSYDGQFFNGYMEGEGTYIWSDGKKYVGSWSRNTRKGFGIMTLQDGKYYKGEWDNDERYGQGEFHWGPDQYYIGQWVENVREGTGEYVEEGAKYIGNWVSDKKHGQGKQIYPLYTYEGSWIANSREGQGTAVFNNGLKYTGQWMNDCIHGQGIVEYKDYKYSGDWSRNRMDGNGVFTHDFCTYTGQYRSGVRVGVGTFKDGAGNLIKQEFRNGDLVDNSE
;
A
#
# COMPACT_ATOMS: atom_id res chain seq x y z
N MET A 1 -4.21 -10.56 30.97
CA MET A 1 -3.05 -11.40 31.37
C MET A 1 -2.16 -11.61 30.15
N GLY A 2 -0.84 -11.48 30.30
CA GLY A 2 0.16 -11.86 29.29
C GLY A 2 0.68 -10.73 28.39
N CYS A 3 1.41 -9.76 28.94
CA CYS A 3 2.17 -8.78 28.17
C CYS A 3 3.38 -9.48 27.50
N ASN A 4 3.41 -9.56 26.16
CA ASN A 4 4.58 -10.02 25.42
C ASN A 4 5.72 -9.00 25.60
N LYS A 5 6.59 -9.25 26.59
CA LYS A 5 7.81 -8.47 26.80
C LYS A 5 8.79 -8.78 25.68
N SER A 6 9.08 -7.80 24.84
CA SER A 6 10.24 -7.84 23.93
C SER A 6 11.53 -7.84 24.76
N VAL A 7 12.35 -8.87 24.58
CA VAL A 7 13.71 -8.93 25.14
C VAL A 7 14.66 -8.40 24.07
N SER A 8 15.15 -7.17 24.26
CA SER A 8 16.25 -6.63 23.45
C SER A 8 17.55 -7.33 23.84
N ILE A 9 18.16 -8.03 22.90
CA ILE A 9 19.52 -8.58 23.07
C ILE A 9 20.48 -7.39 22.93
N VAL A 10 21.09 -6.97 24.04
CA VAL A 10 22.03 -5.84 24.09
C VAL A 10 23.44 -6.36 24.28
N LYS A 11 24.18 -6.50 23.18
CA LYS A 11 25.42 -5.75 22.89
C LYS A 11 25.90 -6.14 21.48
N PRO A 12 26.18 -5.19 20.57
CA PRO A 12 26.98 -5.50 19.39
C PRO A 12 28.36 -5.99 19.85
N LEU A 13 28.81 -7.13 19.30
CA LEU A 13 30.16 -7.64 19.56
C LEU A 13 31.16 -6.57 19.14
N ASP A 14 32.11 -6.26 20.00
CA ASP A 14 33.13 -5.29 19.66
C ASP A 14 34.18 -5.89 18.71
N PHE A 15 34.98 -5.00 18.13
CA PHE A 15 36.00 -5.37 17.14
C PHE A 15 37.02 -6.38 17.67
N GLN A 16 37.29 -6.38 18.98
CA GLN A 16 38.27 -7.27 19.60
C GLN A 16 37.66 -8.67 19.82
N GLU A 17 36.40 -8.74 20.23
CA GLU A 17 35.64 -9.98 20.39
C GLU A 17 35.45 -10.72 19.05
N ILE A 18 35.12 -9.99 17.98
CA ILE A 18 35.00 -10.56 16.61
C ILE A 18 36.35 -11.11 16.13
N LYS A 19 37.44 -10.40 16.42
CA LYS A 19 38.78 -10.80 16.01
C LYS A 19 39.27 -12.03 16.77
N GLU A 20 39.00 -12.14 18.07
CA GLU A 20 39.32 -13.32 18.87
C GLU A 20 38.51 -14.56 18.45
N ILE A 21 37.22 -14.40 18.12
CA ILE A 21 36.38 -15.50 17.62
C ILE A 21 36.90 -15.99 16.26
N THR A 22 37.21 -15.06 15.35
CA THR A 22 37.74 -15.40 14.02
C THR A 22 39.09 -16.10 14.12
N GLN A 23 39.97 -15.67 15.04
CA GLN A 23 41.27 -16.29 15.29
C GLN A 23 41.14 -17.71 15.86
N LYS A 24 40.26 -17.92 16.84
CA LYS A 24 39.97 -19.26 17.41
C LYS A 24 39.34 -20.22 16.41
N MET A 25 38.58 -19.71 15.43
CA MET A 25 38.03 -20.51 14.33
C MET A 25 39.09 -20.95 13.31
N ILE A 26 40.18 -20.20 13.18
CA ILE A 26 41.31 -20.54 12.30
C ILE A 26 42.24 -21.56 12.98
N GLU A 27 42.37 -21.52 14.31
CA GLU A 27 43.28 -22.38 15.09
C GLU A 27 42.72 -23.78 15.41
N ALA A 28 41.38 -23.95 15.47
CA ALA A 28 40.73 -25.22 15.79
C ALA A 28 40.54 -26.10 14.54
N GLU A 29 41.60 -26.74 14.05
CA GLU A 29 41.53 -27.72 12.96
C GLU A 29 40.64 -28.94 13.33
N ASN A 30 39.34 -28.83 13.03
CA ASN A 30 38.28 -29.85 13.20
C ASN A 30 37.72 -30.10 14.63
N GLU A 31 37.82 -29.15 15.56
CA GLU A 31 37.14 -29.25 16.86
C GLU A 31 35.85 -28.42 16.97
N ILE A 32 34.93 -28.89 17.82
CA ILE A 32 33.67 -28.21 18.13
C ILE A 32 33.96 -26.96 18.99
N ILE A 33 33.77 -25.78 18.41
CA ILE A 33 33.92 -24.52 19.14
C ILE A 33 32.63 -24.20 19.88
N THR A 34 32.70 -24.17 21.22
CA THR A 34 31.59 -23.77 22.09
C THR A 34 31.72 -22.30 22.46
N ILE A 35 30.78 -21.46 22.02
CA ILE A 35 30.72 -20.05 22.40
C ILE A 35 29.55 -19.88 23.37
N LEU A 36 29.85 -19.44 24.60
CA LEU A 36 28.87 -19.22 25.66
C LEU A 36 28.50 -17.73 25.73
N PHE A 37 27.24 -17.42 25.45
CA PHE A 37 26.71 -16.07 25.63
C PHE A 37 25.94 -15.98 26.96
N PRO A 38 26.29 -15.04 27.85
CA PRO A 38 25.48 -14.78 29.04
C PRO A 38 24.21 -14.02 28.65
N VAL A 39 23.04 -14.58 28.96
CA VAL A 39 21.76 -13.90 28.79
C VAL A 39 21.26 -13.42 30.16
N THR A 40 21.01 -12.12 30.30
CA THR A 40 20.38 -11.52 31.50
C THR A 40 18.91 -11.23 31.24
N GLU A 41 18.03 -11.95 31.93
CA GLU A 41 16.59 -11.63 31.98
C GLU A 41 16.33 -10.48 32.96
N ARG A 42 15.48 -9.51 32.58
CA ARG A 42 15.12 -8.35 33.42
C ARG A 42 14.19 -8.68 34.61
N SER A 43 13.83 -9.94 34.86
CA SER A 43 12.88 -10.24 35.95
C SER A 43 13.17 -11.40 36.91
N GLN A 44 14.22 -12.20 36.78
CA GLN A 44 14.67 -13.10 37.87
C GLN A 44 16.16 -13.43 37.67
N LYS A 45 16.94 -13.44 38.76
CA LYS A 45 18.39 -13.72 38.77
C LYS A 45 18.71 -15.18 38.38
N ARG A 46 18.47 -15.59 37.13
CA ARG A 46 19.00 -16.84 36.56
C ARG A 46 19.81 -16.53 35.30
N LYS A 47 21.07 -16.95 35.29
CA LYS A 47 21.94 -16.93 34.12
C LYS A 47 21.56 -18.11 33.23
N SER A 48 21.14 -17.84 32.00
CA SER A 48 20.96 -18.87 30.98
C SER A 48 22.09 -18.77 29.96
N THR A 49 22.60 -19.92 29.53
CA THR A 49 23.67 -20.05 28.53
C THR A 49 23.10 -20.65 27.25
N VAL A 50 23.43 -20.06 26.10
CA VAL A 50 23.15 -20.63 24.78
C VAL A 50 24.44 -21.25 24.26
N THR A 51 24.38 -22.52 23.87
CA THR A 51 25.51 -23.25 23.31
C THR A 51 25.31 -23.39 21.81
N VAL A 52 26.22 -22.80 21.02
CA VAL A 52 26.25 -22.92 19.57
C VAL A 52 27.30 -23.97 19.20
N PHE A 53 26.90 -24.99 18.44
CA PHE A 53 27.79 -26.03 17.91
C PHE A 53 28.05 -25.75 16.43
N LEU A 54 29.32 -25.63 16.07
CA LEU A 54 29.80 -25.55 14.70
C LEU A 54 30.56 -26.83 14.38
N SER A 55 30.13 -27.57 13.37
CA SER A 55 30.80 -28.81 12.95
C SER A 55 30.96 -28.85 11.43
N PRO A 56 32.18 -29.10 10.89
CA PRO A 56 32.36 -29.31 9.46
C PRO A 56 31.74 -30.64 9.02
N ARG A 57 31.12 -30.67 7.83
CA ARG A 57 30.68 -31.95 7.22
C ARG A 57 31.92 -32.73 6.80
N LYS A 58 32.03 -34.00 7.22
CA LYS A 58 33.07 -34.92 6.71
C LYS A 58 32.92 -35.09 5.19
N SER A 59 33.85 -34.57 4.40
CA SER A 59 34.03 -34.96 3.00
C SER A 59 35.32 -35.79 2.85
N GLN A 60 35.26 -36.86 2.06
CA GLN A 60 36.36 -37.77 1.79
C GLN A 60 37.22 -37.27 0.63
N SER A 61 37.82 -36.07 0.73
CA SER A 61 38.87 -35.63 -0.21
C SER A 61 39.57 -34.38 0.31
N ARG A 62 40.90 -34.30 0.20
CA ARG A 62 41.73 -33.22 0.76
C ARG A 62 41.64 -31.89 -0.02
N LEU A 63 40.85 -31.82 -1.11
CA LEU A 63 40.70 -30.62 -1.95
C LEU A 63 39.35 -29.88 -1.80
N ASP A 64 38.37 -30.39 -1.05
CA ASP A 64 37.03 -29.79 -0.94
C ASP A 64 36.78 -28.96 0.35
N LEU A 65 37.81 -28.72 1.15
CA LEU A 65 37.68 -28.05 2.46
C LEU A 65 37.36 -26.55 2.37
N TYR A 66 37.58 -25.90 1.24
CA TYR A 66 37.31 -24.46 1.06
C TYR A 66 35.94 -24.12 0.46
N GLN A 67 35.11 -25.11 0.17
CA GLN A 67 33.83 -24.92 -0.54
C GLN A 67 32.61 -25.51 0.18
N SER A 68 32.78 -26.07 1.39
CA SER A 68 31.69 -26.74 2.10
C SER A 68 30.95 -25.81 3.09
N PRO A 69 29.62 -25.71 3.04
CA PRO A 69 28.85 -24.89 3.99
C PRO A 69 28.92 -25.43 5.42
N VAL A 70 29.14 -24.55 6.40
CA VAL A 70 29.17 -24.88 7.84
C VAL A 70 27.75 -25.09 8.36
N ARG A 71 27.53 -26.17 9.14
CA ARG A 71 26.24 -26.43 9.79
C ARG A 71 26.24 -25.78 11.18
N ILE A 72 25.26 -24.92 11.44
CA ILE A 72 25.08 -24.25 12.73
C ILE A 72 23.89 -24.90 13.45
N SER A 73 24.08 -25.33 14.70
CA SER A 73 22.98 -25.78 15.56
C SER A 73 23.09 -25.13 16.94
N ALA A 74 21.97 -24.64 17.46
CA ALA A 74 21.91 -24.03 18.79
C ALA A 74 21.03 -24.89 19.70
N ARG A 75 21.50 -25.19 20.92
CA ARG A 75 20.69 -25.84 21.96
C ARG A 75 20.57 -24.93 23.18
N SER A 76 19.35 -24.82 23.69
CA SER A 76 19.04 -24.14 24.96
C SER A 76 18.67 -25.19 26.01
N ASN A 77 19.13 -24.99 27.26
CA ASN A 77 18.77 -25.84 28.39
C ASN A 77 17.41 -25.49 29.03
N SER A 78 16.62 -24.56 28.46
CA SER A 78 15.31 -24.18 28.99
C SER A 78 14.16 -24.54 28.03
N ARG A 79 13.09 -25.13 28.58
CA ARG A 79 11.90 -25.65 27.85
C ARG A 79 11.01 -24.58 27.16
N ILE A 80 11.49 -23.35 26.95
CA ILE A 80 10.66 -22.20 26.52
C ILE A 80 11.01 -21.68 25.11
N PHE A 81 12.07 -22.16 24.46
CA PHE A 81 12.48 -21.65 23.15
C PHE A 81 12.04 -22.58 21.99
N LYS A 82 11.25 -22.05 21.04
CA LYS A 82 11.01 -22.69 19.72
C LYS A 82 12.20 -22.40 18.80
N GLU A 83 12.71 -23.42 18.13
CA GLU A 83 13.97 -23.44 17.36
C GLU A 83 14.01 -22.46 16.16
N ASP A 84 12.87 -21.98 15.66
CA ASP A 84 12.78 -21.30 14.35
C ASP A 84 13.29 -19.84 14.31
N LYS A 85 13.52 -19.17 15.45
CA LYS A 85 13.89 -17.73 15.49
C LYS A 85 15.36 -17.41 15.72
N ILE A 86 16.21 -18.40 15.96
CA ILE A 86 17.64 -18.16 16.27
C ILE A 86 18.49 -18.15 14.98
N THR A 87 17.98 -18.67 13.87
CA THR A 87 18.75 -18.94 12.65
C THR A 87 18.88 -17.75 11.69
N GLU A 88 18.16 -16.64 11.88
CA GLU A 88 18.10 -15.54 10.88
C GLU A 88 19.24 -14.50 10.94
N ASN A 89 20.09 -14.49 11.96
CA ASN A 89 21.09 -13.41 12.15
C ASN A 89 22.57 -13.82 11.93
N ILE A 90 22.84 -14.83 11.09
CA ILE A 90 24.22 -15.21 10.75
C ILE A 90 24.47 -15.02 9.26
N LEU A 91 25.26 -13.98 8.94
CA LEU A 91 25.71 -13.58 7.60
C LEU A 91 26.29 -14.75 6.80
N THR A 92 25.68 -15.10 5.67
CA THR A 92 26.28 -15.96 4.65
C THR A 92 27.09 -15.14 3.65
N PHE A 93 28.41 -15.27 3.70
CA PHE A 93 29.34 -14.87 2.63
C PHE A 93 29.54 -16.05 1.67
N THR A 94 29.02 -15.97 0.45
CA THR A 94 29.44 -16.86 -0.65
C THR A 94 29.44 -16.09 -1.98
N ASP A 95 30.61 -16.07 -2.62
CA ASP A 95 30.96 -15.36 -3.85
C ASP A 95 30.39 -16.05 -5.11
N ARG A 96 29.96 -15.27 -6.11
CA ARG A 96 29.71 -15.74 -7.48
C ARG A 96 30.17 -14.68 -8.47
N SER A 97 31.17 -15.05 -9.26
CA SER A 97 31.71 -14.33 -10.41
C SER A 97 30.80 -14.41 -11.64
N THR A 98 30.62 -13.30 -12.37
CA THR A 98 30.12 -13.31 -13.76
C THR A 98 30.90 -12.35 -14.67
N GLN A 99 31.07 -12.82 -15.90
CA GLN A 99 31.85 -12.28 -17.01
C GLN A 99 31.40 -10.89 -17.52
N ILE A 100 32.35 -10.17 -18.11
CA ILE A 100 32.24 -8.84 -18.71
C ILE A 100 31.74 -8.93 -20.15
N GLN A 101 30.75 -8.10 -20.55
CA GLN A 101 30.60 -7.65 -21.94
C GLN A 101 30.17 -6.16 -22.03
N SER A 102 31.00 -5.42 -22.79
CA SER A 102 30.83 -4.17 -23.57
C SER A 102 30.03 -2.96 -23.05
N ILE A 103 30.68 -1.81 -23.26
CA ILE A 103 30.30 -0.42 -22.97
C ILE A 103 29.45 0.17 -24.11
N SER A 104 28.52 1.06 -23.78
CA SER A 104 28.07 2.15 -24.66
C SER A 104 27.73 3.38 -23.83
N LEU A 105 28.34 4.52 -24.21
CA LEU A 105 28.17 5.83 -23.59
C LEU A 105 27.07 6.60 -24.32
N VAL A 106 26.10 7.15 -23.58
CA VAL A 106 25.40 8.37 -23.98
C VAL A 106 25.19 9.23 -22.73
N SER A 107 25.69 10.45 -22.80
CA SER A 107 25.54 11.52 -21.83
C SER A 107 24.16 12.17 -21.94
N GLU A 108 23.53 12.47 -20.80
CA GLU A 108 22.95 13.80 -20.55
C GLU A 108 22.53 13.97 -19.08
N SER A 109 22.66 15.22 -18.63
CA SER A 109 22.68 15.74 -17.26
C SER A 109 21.37 15.56 -16.47
N PRO A 110 21.44 15.57 -15.12
CA PRO A 110 20.42 16.33 -14.41
C PRO A 110 20.89 17.10 -13.17
N THR A 111 20.07 18.10 -12.88
CA THR A 111 20.10 19.05 -11.76
C THR A 111 19.45 18.51 -10.49
N ARG A 112 19.81 19.19 -9.38
CA ARG A 112 19.21 19.23 -8.02
C ARG A 112 19.59 18.15 -7.00
N ARG A 113 20.76 18.41 -6.39
CA ARG A 113 21.11 18.42 -4.94
C ARG A 113 20.36 17.45 -4.01
N ASP A 114 20.85 16.23 -3.97
CA ASP A 114 21.33 15.69 -2.70
C ASP A 114 22.82 16.05 -2.58
N ARG A 115 23.29 16.39 -1.37
CA ARG A 115 24.72 16.65 -1.11
C ARG A 115 25.50 15.34 -1.13
N ASP A 116 25.51 14.64 -2.25
CA ASP A 116 26.59 13.69 -2.54
C ASP A 116 27.77 14.52 -3.01
N ARG A 117 28.74 14.74 -2.12
CA ARG A 117 30.06 15.25 -2.52
C ARG A 117 30.66 14.18 -3.43
N GLY A 118 30.42 14.30 -4.73
CA GLY A 118 31.28 13.74 -5.77
C GLY A 118 32.62 14.48 -5.75
N SER A 119 33.35 14.40 -4.64
CA SER A 119 34.74 14.80 -4.60
C SER A 119 35.51 13.71 -5.34
N SER A 120 35.92 14.00 -6.58
CA SER A 120 36.94 13.18 -7.20
C SER A 120 38.12 13.13 -6.24
N VAL A 121 38.54 11.91 -5.89
CA VAL A 121 39.69 11.71 -5.01
C VAL A 121 40.93 11.92 -5.88
N HIS A 122 41.15 13.16 -6.32
CA HIS A 122 42.32 13.50 -7.11
C HIS A 122 43.53 13.62 -6.18
N LYS A 123 44.36 12.58 -6.22
CA LYS A 123 45.76 12.73 -5.84
C LYS A 123 46.46 13.57 -6.90
N PRO A 124 47.44 14.41 -6.52
CA PRO A 124 48.46 14.81 -7.47
C PRO A 124 49.14 13.53 -7.96
N THR A 125 49.11 13.31 -9.27
CA THR A 125 49.84 12.25 -9.95
C THR A 125 51.32 12.40 -9.61
N SER A 126 51.91 11.43 -8.91
CA SER A 126 53.37 11.31 -8.91
C SER A 126 53.76 10.91 -10.32
N SER A 127 54.36 11.83 -11.08
CA SER A 127 54.88 11.54 -12.40
C SER A 127 55.86 10.36 -12.32
N PHE A 128 55.60 9.35 -13.14
CA PHE A 128 56.50 8.23 -13.35
C PHE A 128 57.74 8.73 -14.07
N HIS A 129 58.87 8.80 -13.36
CA HIS A 129 60.18 8.89 -13.96
C HIS A 129 61.05 7.74 -13.47
N SER A 130 61.39 6.86 -14.41
CA SER A 130 62.50 5.93 -14.34
C SER A 130 63.81 6.73 -14.27
N ASN A 131 64.73 6.28 -13.42
CA ASN A 131 66.07 6.85 -13.18
C ASN A 131 66.06 8.27 -12.59
N VAL A 132 65.64 8.40 -11.34
CA VAL A 132 65.87 9.62 -10.56
C VAL A 132 67.04 9.36 -9.60
N GLU A 133 68.11 10.14 -9.76
CA GLU A 133 69.20 10.26 -8.78
C GLU A 133 68.59 10.56 -7.41
N ALA A 134 68.56 9.56 -6.54
CA ALA A 134 68.01 9.69 -5.20
C ALA A 134 69.17 9.95 -4.24
N GLN A 135 69.15 11.10 -3.57
CA GLN A 135 70.16 11.47 -2.59
C GLN A 135 69.89 10.73 -1.27
N LYS A 136 70.87 9.95 -0.80
CA LYS A 136 70.83 9.33 0.52
C LYS A 136 70.78 10.41 1.62
N ILE A 137 69.92 10.20 2.63
CA ILE A 137 69.84 11.05 3.82
C ILE A 137 69.94 10.19 5.10
N ASP A 138 70.28 10.83 6.23
CA ASP A 138 70.62 10.10 7.46
C ASP A 138 69.42 9.67 8.31
N LYS A 139 68.27 10.34 8.17
CA LYS A 139 67.06 10.07 8.96
C LYS A 139 65.78 10.24 8.16
N GLU A 140 64.73 9.54 8.59
CA GLU A 140 63.38 9.74 8.07
C GLU A 140 62.90 11.19 8.34
N PRO A 141 62.18 11.83 7.41
CA PRO A 141 61.58 13.15 7.64
C PRO A 141 60.52 13.12 8.74
N ASP A 142 60.33 14.26 9.41
CA ASP A 142 59.23 14.42 10.35
C ASP A 142 57.89 14.42 9.61
N LEU A 143 56.93 13.67 10.15
CA LEU A 143 55.57 13.63 9.60
C LEU A 143 54.81 14.92 9.95
N GLN A 144 53.91 15.34 9.06
CA GLN A 144 52.99 16.44 9.35
C GLN A 144 52.18 16.15 10.63
N PRO A 145 51.91 17.14 11.50
CA PRO A 145 51.21 16.92 12.78
C PRO A 145 49.88 16.17 12.64
N ILE A 146 49.10 16.50 11.59
CA ILE A 146 47.84 15.82 11.30
C ILE A 146 48.04 14.33 10.95
N VAL A 147 49.10 13.98 10.21
CA VAL A 147 49.44 12.60 9.88
C VAL A 147 49.86 11.84 11.14
N GLN A 148 50.68 12.45 12.00
CA GLN A 148 51.06 11.85 13.29
C GLN A 148 49.83 11.56 14.15
N GLN A 149 48.90 12.51 14.24
CA GLN A 149 47.64 12.34 14.98
C GLN A 149 46.79 11.19 14.41
N GLN A 150 46.67 11.08 13.09
CA GLN A 150 45.93 9.99 12.45
C GLN A 150 46.59 8.61 12.67
N ILE A 151 47.92 8.52 12.65
CA ILE A 151 48.65 7.29 12.97
C ILE A 151 48.43 6.90 14.44
N GLN A 152 48.47 7.86 15.37
CA GLN A 152 48.19 7.60 16.78
C GLN A 152 46.75 7.08 16.99
N LYS A 153 45.78 7.67 16.28
CA LYS A 153 44.35 7.33 16.41
C LYS A 153 43.96 6.02 15.73
N HIS A 154 44.44 5.79 14.51
CA HIS A 154 44.01 4.67 13.66
C HIS A 154 45.06 3.58 13.48
N GLY A 155 46.24 3.74 14.10
CA GLY A 155 47.36 2.83 14.00
C GLY A 155 48.08 2.89 12.65
N SER A 156 49.34 2.48 12.67
CA SER A 156 50.11 2.26 11.45
C SER A 156 49.64 1.02 10.69
N PHE A 157 50.04 0.90 9.43
CA PHE A 157 49.88 -0.28 8.61
C PHE A 157 50.55 -1.48 9.27
N LYS A 158 49.82 -2.59 9.32
CA LYS A 158 50.30 -3.84 9.89
C LYS A 158 50.87 -4.72 8.79
N PHE A 159 52.19 -4.82 8.76
CA PHE A 159 52.87 -5.74 7.85
C PHE A 159 52.57 -7.18 8.27
N LEU A 160 52.07 -7.98 7.33
CA LEU A 160 51.91 -9.42 7.52
C LEU A 160 53.31 -10.08 7.51
N GLN A 161 53.51 -11.09 8.35
CA GLN A 161 54.73 -11.91 8.31
C GLN A 161 54.79 -12.62 6.94
N ASP A 162 55.83 -12.27 6.20
CA ASP A 162 56.37 -12.89 4.98
C ASP A 162 55.39 -13.23 3.83
N GLN A 163 54.84 -12.19 3.20
CA GLN A 163 54.54 -12.27 1.77
C GLN A 163 55.82 -11.99 0.97
N ASN A 164 56.24 -12.94 0.12
CA ASN A 164 57.10 -12.92 -1.10
C ASN A 164 58.02 -11.70 -1.45
N TYR A 165 58.41 -10.89 -0.49
CA TYR A 165 59.23 -9.69 -0.66
C TYR A 165 60.51 -9.77 0.17
N THR A 166 61.05 -10.98 0.34
CA THR A 166 62.30 -11.24 1.07
C THR A 166 63.54 -10.98 0.23
N ASP A 167 63.42 -10.97 -1.11
CA ASP A 167 64.49 -10.65 -2.05
C ASP A 167 64.59 -9.13 -2.28
N CYS A 168 65.02 -8.41 -1.25
CA CYS A 168 65.26 -6.96 -1.29
C CYS A 168 66.38 -6.53 -0.34
N ILE A 169 67.06 -5.44 -0.68
CA ILE A 169 68.06 -4.79 0.19
C ILE A 169 67.43 -3.60 0.89
N LYS A 170 67.60 -3.49 2.21
CA LYS A 170 67.17 -2.31 2.96
C LYS A 170 68.27 -1.26 2.93
N LEU A 171 67.98 -0.10 2.36
CA LEU A 171 68.90 1.03 2.33
C LEU A 171 68.46 2.09 3.35
N GLN A 172 69.35 3.06 3.61
CA GLN A 172 68.98 4.30 4.32
C GLN A 172 67.89 5.06 3.56
N PRO A 173 67.19 6.03 4.18
CA PRO A 173 66.21 6.82 3.46
C PRO A 173 66.83 7.56 2.26
N HIS A 174 66.13 7.62 1.13
CA HIS A 174 66.58 8.32 -0.08
C HIS A 174 65.57 9.38 -0.49
N LYS A 175 66.05 10.60 -0.73
CA LYS A 175 65.27 11.74 -1.22
C LYS A 175 65.38 11.83 -2.75
N PHE A 176 64.24 11.85 -3.43
CA PHE A 176 64.15 12.00 -4.88
C PHE A 176 64.13 13.48 -5.28
N SER A 177 64.38 13.77 -6.55
CA SER A 177 64.37 15.14 -7.11
C SER A 177 63.03 15.86 -6.94
N ASN A 178 61.92 15.13 -6.92
CA ASN A 178 60.59 15.66 -6.67
C ASN A 178 60.31 16.00 -5.18
N GLY A 179 61.29 15.76 -4.30
CA GLY A 179 61.20 16.01 -2.87
C GLY A 179 60.62 14.85 -2.05
N ASP A 180 60.12 13.80 -2.68
CA ASP A 180 59.65 12.60 -1.97
C ASP A 180 60.84 11.91 -1.29
N VAL A 181 60.59 11.24 -0.16
CA VAL A 181 61.58 10.43 0.52
C VAL A 181 61.03 9.01 0.68
N TYR A 182 61.84 8.01 0.33
CA TYR A 182 61.51 6.61 0.56
C TYR A 182 62.46 5.98 1.57
N SER A 183 61.91 5.25 2.53
CA SER A 183 62.63 4.46 3.53
C SER A 183 62.10 3.03 3.48
N GLY A 184 62.91 2.06 3.04
CA GLY A 184 62.42 0.70 2.84
C GLY A 184 63.35 -0.19 2.03
N CYS A 185 62.76 -1.25 1.50
CA CYS A 185 63.43 -2.25 0.68
C CYS A 185 63.57 -1.83 -0.78
N TRP A 186 64.64 -2.28 -1.42
CA TRP A 186 64.96 -1.98 -2.81
C TRP A 186 65.28 -3.27 -3.57
N LYS A 187 64.89 -3.32 -4.84
CA LYS A 187 65.25 -4.39 -5.78
C LYS A 187 65.44 -3.78 -7.16
N ASN A 188 66.56 -4.05 -7.82
CA ASN A 188 66.90 -3.51 -9.14
C ASN A 188 66.74 -1.97 -9.22
N ASN A 189 67.23 -1.25 -8.20
CA ASN A 189 67.11 0.21 -8.04
C ASN A 189 65.66 0.76 -7.97
N LEU A 190 64.67 -0.12 -7.76
CA LEU A 190 63.27 0.26 -7.59
C LEU A 190 62.80 -0.02 -6.16
N LYS A 191 61.84 0.79 -5.69
CA LYS A 191 61.13 0.59 -4.42
C LYS A 191 60.48 -0.80 -4.43
N HIS A 192 60.74 -1.62 -3.41
CA HIS A 192 60.29 -3.01 -3.38
C HIS A 192 59.99 -3.44 -1.94
N GLY A 193 59.13 -4.45 -1.75
CA GLY A 193 58.82 -4.98 -0.43
C GLY A 193 58.29 -3.94 0.56
N ARG A 194 58.63 -4.10 1.84
CA ARG A 194 58.13 -3.20 2.90
C ARG A 194 58.81 -1.83 2.78
N GLY A 195 58.02 -0.76 2.83
CA GLY A 195 58.57 0.58 2.85
C GLY A 195 57.59 1.65 3.32
N LYS A 196 58.18 2.83 3.54
CA LYS A 196 57.52 4.08 3.87
C LYS A 196 57.86 5.12 2.81
N LEU A 197 56.87 5.87 2.35
CA LEU A 197 57.00 6.93 1.38
C LEU A 197 56.45 8.23 1.99
N PHE A 198 57.35 9.18 2.19
CA PHE A 198 57.06 10.53 2.65
C PHE A 198 56.95 11.42 1.42
N LEU A 199 55.74 11.84 1.06
CA LEU A 199 55.54 12.62 -0.16
C LEU A 199 55.84 14.10 0.10
N ALA A 200 56.46 14.79 -0.86
CA ALA A 200 56.70 16.23 -0.80
C ALA A 200 55.40 17.04 -0.58
N SER A 201 54.26 16.46 -0.99
CA SER A 201 52.92 17.01 -0.74
C SER A 201 52.53 17.09 0.74
N GLY A 202 53.25 16.44 1.65
CA GLY A 202 52.92 16.30 3.07
C GLY A 202 52.09 15.05 3.40
N SER A 203 51.68 14.27 2.40
CA SER A 203 51.06 12.96 2.60
C SER A 203 52.12 11.88 2.91
N TYR A 204 51.68 10.78 3.50
CA TYR A 204 52.54 9.68 3.93
C TYR A 204 51.92 8.34 3.56
N PHE A 205 52.73 7.38 3.13
CA PHE A 205 52.30 6.02 2.83
C PHE A 205 53.22 5.01 3.50
N GLU A 206 52.64 3.91 3.97
CA GLU A 206 53.37 2.76 4.48
C GLU A 206 52.72 1.47 3.99
N GLY A 207 53.51 0.56 3.43
CA GLY A 207 52.97 -0.64 2.81
C GLY A 207 54.00 -1.40 1.98
N TYR A 208 53.48 -2.29 1.13
CA TYR A 208 54.25 -3.10 0.21
C TYR A 208 54.39 -2.42 -1.15
N PHE A 209 55.59 -2.54 -1.72
CA PHE A 209 55.95 -2.05 -3.04
C PHE A 209 56.37 -3.21 -3.96
N LYS A 210 56.09 -3.10 -5.25
CA LYS A 210 56.63 -3.99 -6.28
C LYS A 210 57.02 -3.15 -7.49
N GLU A 211 58.28 -3.30 -7.91
CA GLU A 211 58.81 -2.61 -9.11
C GLU A 211 58.54 -1.10 -9.12
N GLY A 212 58.70 -0.45 -7.96
CA GLY A 212 58.48 0.99 -7.80
C GLY A 212 57.04 1.40 -7.47
N GLN A 213 56.07 0.51 -7.65
CA GLN A 213 54.65 0.79 -7.46
C GLN A 213 54.18 0.42 -6.05
N MET A 214 53.23 1.20 -5.50
CA MET A 214 52.48 0.83 -4.30
C MET A 214 51.56 -0.34 -4.63
N MET A 215 51.52 -1.36 -3.77
CA MET A 215 50.68 -2.55 -3.97
C MET A 215 49.53 -2.61 -2.96
N VAL A 216 49.85 -2.60 -1.67
CA VAL A 216 48.86 -2.60 -0.59
C VAL A 216 49.47 -1.87 0.59
N GLY A 217 48.70 -1.03 1.26
CA GLY A 217 49.22 -0.25 2.36
C GLY A 217 48.22 0.75 2.91
N LYS A 218 48.72 1.59 3.81
CA LYS A 218 47.96 2.68 4.42
C LYS A 218 48.54 4.01 3.96
N TYR A 219 47.69 4.83 3.35
CA TYR A 219 47.98 6.15 2.84
C TYR A 219 47.29 7.19 3.73
N PHE A 220 48.08 8.01 4.39
CA PHE A 220 47.65 9.15 5.21
C PHE A 220 47.78 10.41 4.37
N PHE A 221 46.65 11.03 4.07
CA PHE A 221 46.60 12.25 3.29
C PHE A 221 47.00 13.45 4.15
N LYS A 222 47.59 14.48 3.52
CA LYS A 222 47.88 15.77 4.18
C LYS A 222 46.65 16.47 4.80
N ASN A 223 45.44 16.13 4.33
CA ASN A 223 44.18 16.66 4.85
C ASN A 223 43.63 15.82 6.03
N GLY A 224 44.32 14.76 6.45
CA GLY A 224 43.92 13.86 7.54
C GLY A 224 43.05 12.67 7.11
N ASN A 225 42.63 12.56 5.85
CA ASN A 225 41.94 11.37 5.36
C ASN A 225 42.91 10.17 5.35
N ILE A 226 42.35 8.97 5.36
CA ILE A 226 43.13 7.72 5.35
C ILE A 226 42.55 6.81 4.28
N TYR A 227 43.42 6.15 3.53
CA TYR A 227 43.05 4.99 2.73
C TYR A 227 43.91 3.80 3.12
N GLU A 228 43.30 2.65 3.39
CA GLU A 228 43.98 1.39 3.67
C GLU A 228 43.46 0.33 2.71
N GLY A 229 44.29 -0.12 1.77
CA GLY A 229 43.84 -1.01 0.71
C GLY A 229 44.87 -1.22 -0.39
N GLU A 230 44.39 -1.80 -1.49
CA GLU A 230 45.19 -2.13 -2.66
C GLU A 230 45.36 -0.94 -3.62
N PHE A 231 46.45 -0.96 -4.37
CA PHE A 231 46.83 0.08 -5.31
C PHE A 231 47.18 -0.53 -6.66
N PHE A 232 46.81 0.18 -7.72
CA PHE A 232 47.23 -0.12 -9.09
C PHE A 232 47.56 1.20 -9.79
N GLU A 233 48.78 1.32 -10.32
CA GLU A 233 49.28 2.55 -10.97
C GLU A 233 49.12 3.81 -10.09
N GLY A 234 49.31 3.67 -8.78
CA GLY A 234 49.18 4.76 -7.81
C GLY A 234 47.75 5.14 -7.42
N LYS A 235 46.74 4.54 -8.06
CA LYS A 235 45.31 4.71 -7.79
C LYS A 235 44.78 3.64 -6.86
N PHE A 236 43.70 3.94 -6.15
CA PHE A 236 42.98 2.96 -5.36
C PHE A 236 42.37 1.90 -6.28
N ASN A 237 42.57 0.65 -5.90
CA ASN A 237 42.09 -0.49 -6.67
C ASN A 237 41.77 -1.63 -5.71
N GLY A 238 41.11 -2.69 -6.17
CA GLY A 238 40.86 -3.88 -5.35
C GLY A 238 40.03 -3.57 -4.11
N LYS A 239 40.32 -4.20 -2.97
CA LYS A 239 39.61 -3.93 -1.71
C LYS A 239 40.31 -2.82 -0.92
N GLY A 240 39.52 -1.93 -0.32
CA GLY A 240 40.06 -0.88 0.54
C GLY A 240 39.04 -0.16 1.41
N LEU A 241 39.55 0.38 2.51
CA LEU A 241 38.86 1.24 3.45
C LEU A 241 39.34 2.68 3.26
N TYR A 242 38.43 3.58 2.92
CA TYR A 242 38.67 5.03 2.96
C TYR A 242 37.96 5.61 4.18
N LEU A 243 38.70 6.36 5.00
CA LEU A 243 38.21 7.09 6.17
C LEU A 243 38.36 8.59 5.91
N TRP A 244 37.26 9.33 6.02
CA TRP A 244 37.28 10.78 6.02
C TRP A 244 37.47 11.32 7.44
N THR A 245 38.00 12.54 7.54
CA THR A 245 38.27 13.19 8.84
C THR A 245 37.02 13.48 9.68
N ASP A 246 35.85 13.61 9.05
CA ASP A 246 34.55 13.80 9.67
C ASP A 246 33.89 12.49 10.16
N GLY A 247 34.58 11.35 10.00
CA GLY A 247 34.12 10.04 10.44
C GLY A 247 33.33 9.26 9.40
N GLU A 248 33.13 9.81 8.19
CA GLU A 248 32.61 9.01 7.08
C GLU A 248 33.58 7.89 6.73
N TYR A 249 33.04 6.80 6.18
CA TYR A 249 33.89 5.75 5.62
C TYR A 249 33.24 5.02 4.45
N TYR A 250 34.10 4.47 3.60
CA TYR A 250 33.76 3.50 2.58
C TYR A 250 34.67 2.29 2.72
N ASN A 251 34.09 1.12 2.89
CA ASN A 251 34.79 -0.15 2.91
C ASN A 251 34.24 -1.03 1.79
N GLY A 252 35.03 -1.23 0.74
CA GLY A 252 34.55 -1.97 -0.42
C GLY A 252 35.56 -2.09 -1.53
N GLN A 253 35.06 -2.44 -2.70
CA GLN A 253 35.84 -2.55 -3.92
C GLN A 253 36.07 -1.16 -4.56
N TRP A 254 37.24 -1.00 -5.15
CA TRP A 254 37.74 0.20 -5.81
C TRP A 254 38.26 -0.17 -7.20
N LYS A 255 38.07 0.73 -8.15
CA LYS A 255 38.65 0.65 -9.49
C LYS A 255 39.10 2.04 -9.92
N LEU A 256 40.41 2.23 -10.00
CA LEU A 256 41.02 3.48 -10.46
C LEU A 256 40.46 4.73 -9.74
N ASP A 257 40.52 4.72 -8.40
CA ASP A 257 40.01 5.78 -7.49
C ASP A 257 38.48 5.91 -7.39
N GLN A 258 37.71 5.07 -8.09
CA GLN A 258 36.24 5.05 -8.03
C GLN A 258 35.73 3.86 -7.23
N ARG A 259 34.64 4.05 -6.48
CA ARG A 259 33.91 2.95 -5.84
C ARG A 259 33.25 2.10 -6.92
N GLU A 260 33.47 0.79 -6.84
CA GLU A 260 33.03 -0.21 -7.80
C GLU A 260 32.64 -1.48 -7.03
N GLY A 261 31.75 -2.31 -7.58
CA GLY A 261 31.41 -3.60 -7.00
C GLY A 261 30.80 -3.52 -5.60
N GLN A 262 31.05 -4.49 -4.72
CA GLN A 262 30.44 -4.52 -3.39
C GLN A 262 31.13 -3.56 -2.40
N GLY A 263 30.33 -2.79 -1.65
CA GLY A 263 30.86 -1.88 -0.65
C GLY A 263 29.85 -1.36 0.37
N ALA A 264 30.36 -1.01 1.54
CA ALA A 264 29.62 -0.37 2.63
C ALA A 264 30.09 1.07 2.82
N TYR A 265 29.17 2.02 2.70
CA TYR A 265 29.40 3.45 2.94
C TYR A 265 28.58 3.92 4.15
N GLN A 266 29.19 4.71 5.03
CA GLN A 266 28.49 5.42 6.10
C GLN A 266 28.82 6.91 6.06
N CYS A 267 27.78 7.74 6.01
CA CYS A 267 27.87 9.19 6.10
C CYS A 267 28.04 9.64 7.57
N ALA A 268 28.48 10.88 7.78
CA ALA A 268 28.74 11.42 9.11
C ALA A 268 27.44 11.62 9.91
N ASP A 269 26.32 11.79 9.21
CA ASP A 269 24.99 11.84 9.80
C ASP A 269 24.40 10.47 10.17
N GLY A 270 25.14 9.38 9.92
CA GLY A 270 24.75 8.02 10.28
C GLY A 270 24.01 7.25 9.19
N ARG A 271 23.67 7.88 8.05
CA ARG A 271 23.12 7.16 6.88
C ARG A 271 24.10 6.10 6.40
N ARG A 272 23.59 4.92 6.07
CA ARG A 272 24.40 3.77 5.67
C ARG A 272 23.87 3.15 4.38
N TYR A 273 24.77 2.81 3.47
CA TYR A 273 24.49 1.98 2.30
C TYR A 273 25.40 0.77 2.27
N VAL A 274 24.85 -0.41 2.00
CA VAL A 274 25.60 -1.65 1.76
C VAL A 274 25.08 -2.27 0.49
N GLY A 275 25.90 -2.38 -0.54
CA GLY A 275 25.46 -2.95 -1.82
C GLY A 275 26.45 -2.71 -2.94
N GLU A 276 25.95 -2.83 -4.17
CA GLU A 276 26.72 -2.66 -5.39
C GLU A 276 26.97 -1.18 -5.72
N TRP A 277 28.17 -0.91 -6.22
CA TRP A 277 28.64 0.39 -6.66
C TRP A 277 29.11 0.27 -8.10
N LYS A 278 28.90 1.34 -8.87
CA LYS A 278 29.41 1.47 -10.23
C LYS A 278 29.74 2.92 -10.49
N ASN A 279 31.01 3.21 -10.81
CA ASN A 279 31.49 4.57 -11.06
C ASN A 279 31.03 5.57 -9.96
N ASP A 280 31.29 5.24 -8.69
CA ASP A 280 30.90 6.04 -7.52
C ASP A 280 29.41 6.20 -7.23
N LYS A 281 28.53 5.46 -7.93
CA LYS A 281 27.09 5.48 -7.69
C LYS A 281 26.59 4.15 -7.18
N LYS A 282 25.61 4.18 -6.27
CA LYS A 282 24.81 3.00 -5.87
C LYS A 282 24.17 2.41 -7.13
N ASN A 283 24.35 1.11 -7.30
CA ASN A 283 23.86 0.34 -8.44
C ASN A 283 23.45 -1.06 -7.95
N GLY A 284 22.93 -1.92 -8.85
CA GLY A 284 22.64 -3.31 -8.52
C GLY A 284 21.77 -3.49 -7.28
N GLN A 285 22.00 -4.52 -6.47
CA GLN A 285 21.30 -4.75 -5.20
C GLN A 285 21.96 -3.99 -4.05
N GLY A 286 21.14 -3.47 -3.13
CA GLY A 286 21.67 -2.87 -1.91
C GLY A 286 20.62 -2.53 -0.85
N GLU A 287 21.12 -2.39 0.37
CA GLU A 287 20.40 -1.95 1.55
C GLU A 287 20.81 -0.51 1.90
N TYR A 288 19.84 0.34 2.19
CA TYR A 288 20.04 1.71 2.64
C TYR A 288 19.27 1.93 3.93
N ILE A 289 19.95 2.47 4.94
CA ILE A 289 19.39 2.72 6.27
C ILE A 289 19.63 4.19 6.62
N CYS A 290 18.57 4.87 7.03
CA CYS A 290 18.64 6.20 7.62
C CYS A 290 18.55 6.10 9.16
N PRO A 291 19.16 7.05 9.90
CA PRO A 291 19.08 7.12 11.36
C PRO A 291 17.65 7.27 11.91
N ASP A 292 16.74 7.83 11.10
CA ASP A 292 15.32 8.01 11.46
C ASP A 292 14.50 6.71 11.40
N GLY A 293 15.11 5.59 10.97
CA GLY A 293 14.46 4.30 10.82
C GLY A 293 13.97 4.00 9.40
N ASN A 294 14.04 4.96 8.46
CA ASN A 294 13.78 4.67 7.05
C ASN A 294 14.77 3.63 6.54
N LYS A 295 14.25 2.58 5.90
CA LYS A 295 15.07 1.51 5.31
C LYS A 295 14.60 1.19 3.90
N TYR A 296 15.53 0.90 3.00
CA TYR A 296 15.22 0.35 1.68
C TYR A 296 16.13 -0.83 1.37
N GLU A 297 15.55 -1.90 0.86
CA GLU A 297 16.25 -3.09 0.36
C GLU A 297 15.76 -3.38 -1.05
N GLY A 298 16.65 -3.38 -2.04
CA GLY A 298 16.27 -3.72 -3.41
C GLY A 298 17.24 -3.19 -4.44
N SER A 299 16.79 -3.10 -5.69
CA SER A 299 17.67 -2.65 -6.75
C SER A 299 17.80 -1.11 -6.83
N TRP A 300 18.98 -0.71 -7.29
CA TRP A 300 19.46 0.66 -7.43
C TRP A 300 20.00 0.85 -8.84
N LYS A 301 19.84 2.07 -9.36
CA LYS A 301 20.45 2.51 -10.60
C LYS A 301 20.80 3.99 -10.47
N ASP A 302 22.07 4.31 -10.66
CA ASP A 302 22.56 5.69 -10.63
C ASP A 302 22.08 6.48 -9.40
N ASN A 303 22.29 5.92 -8.20
CA ASN A 303 21.85 6.47 -6.90
C ASN A 303 20.34 6.49 -6.63
N LYS A 304 19.50 6.02 -7.56
CA LYS A 304 18.04 5.99 -7.39
C LYS A 304 17.53 4.56 -7.20
N ARG A 305 16.45 4.41 -6.43
CA ARG A 305 15.71 3.14 -6.36
C ARG A 305 15.12 2.83 -7.73
N ASN A 306 15.38 1.62 -8.23
CA ASN A 306 15.00 1.22 -9.58
C ASN A 306 14.85 -0.31 -9.63
N GLY A 307 13.80 -0.84 -10.25
CA GLY A 307 13.52 -2.28 -10.22
C GLY A 307 12.68 -2.68 -9.00
N PHE A 308 12.86 -3.91 -8.49
CA PHE A 308 12.08 -4.39 -7.35
C PHE A 308 12.77 -4.07 -6.02
N GLY A 309 11.97 -3.71 -5.01
CA GLY A 309 12.50 -3.45 -3.67
C GLY A 309 11.42 -3.24 -2.62
N THR A 310 11.84 -3.30 -1.36
CA THR A 310 11.03 -3.06 -0.17
C THR A 310 11.52 -1.81 0.55
N ALA A 311 10.62 -0.85 0.78
CA ALA A 311 10.86 0.28 1.68
C ALA A 311 10.11 0.05 3.00
N TYR A 312 10.77 0.34 4.11
CA TYR A 312 10.20 0.37 5.46
C TYR A 312 10.26 1.80 5.98
N LEU A 313 9.15 2.26 6.52
CA LEU A 313 8.96 3.61 7.02
C LEU A 313 8.98 3.64 8.56
N PRO A 314 9.41 4.74 9.19
CA PRO A 314 9.47 4.86 10.65
C PRO A 314 8.14 4.67 11.38
N ASP A 315 7.01 4.93 10.70
CA ASP A 315 5.67 4.74 11.25
C ASP A 315 5.25 3.25 11.28
N GLY A 316 6.07 2.34 10.75
CA GLY A 316 5.77 0.92 10.61
C GLY A 316 5.11 0.55 9.28
N SER A 317 4.81 1.53 8.42
CA SER A 317 4.34 1.26 7.06
C SER A 317 5.45 0.64 6.21
N SER A 318 5.07 -0.12 5.18
CA SER A 318 6.02 -0.68 4.22
C SER A 318 5.45 -0.72 2.81
N PHE A 319 6.34 -0.64 1.82
CA PHE A 319 6.00 -0.86 0.41
C PHE A 319 6.93 -1.90 -0.18
N LYS A 320 6.38 -2.93 -0.81
CA LYS A 320 7.11 -3.96 -1.56
C LYS A 320 6.60 -3.99 -2.99
N GLY A 321 7.43 -3.61 -3.96
CA GLY A 321 6.99 -3.54 -5.35
C GLY A 321 8.04 -2.98 -6.30
N GLN A 322 7.59 -2.52 -7.46
CA GLN A 322 8.45 -1.93 -8.48
C GLN A 322 8.70 -0.45 -8.22
N TRP A 323 9.91 -0.01 -8.56
CA TRP A 323 10.43 1.33 -8.41
C TRP A 323 11.02 1.80 -9.73
N LEU A 324 10.80 3.07 -10.05
CA LEU A 324 11.42 3.74 -11.18
C LEU A 324 11.82 5.14 -10.74
N ASN A 325 13.12 5.40 -10.69
CA ASN A 325 13.68 6.71 -10.35
C ASN A 325 13.11 7.26 -9.02
N ASP A 326 13.19 6.45 -7.96
CA ASP A 326 12.69 6.74 -6.61
C ASP A 326 11.17 6.82 -6.44
N LYS A 327 10.40 6.47 -7.46
CA LYS A 327 8.93 6.45 -7.40
C LYS A 327 8.39 5.03 -7.49
N LYS A 328 7.39 4.72 -6.68
CA LYS A 328 6.62 3.47 -6.81
C LYS A 328 5.93 3.46 -8.16
N THR A 329 6.04 2.34 -8.87
CA THR A 329 5.43 2.13 -10.18
C THR A 329 5.01 0.67 -10.32
N GLY A 330 4.23 0.33 -11.35
CA GLY A 330 3.82 -1.04 -11.66
C GLY A 330 3.17 -1.76 -10.47
N LYS A 331 3.40 -3.06 -10.31
CA LYS A 331 2.77 -3.83 -9.22
C LYS A 331 3.49 -3.62 -7.89
N GLY A 332 2.70 -3.43 -6.82
CA GLY A 332 3.23 -3.33 -5.47
C GLY A 332 2.19 -3.49 -4.36
N GLU A 333 2.66 -3.97 -3.22
CA GLU A 333 1.93 -4.06 -1.97
C GLU A 333 2.37 -2.93 -1.03
N TYR A 334 1.41 -2.19 -0.47
CA TYR A 334 1.65 -1.22 0.58
C TYR A 334 0.89 -1.66 1.83
N ARG A 335 1.63 -1.90 2.92
CA ARG A 335 1.07 -2.17 4.25
C ARG A 335 1.15 -0.87 5.04
N TYR A 336 0.01 -0.36 5.43
CA TYR A 336 -0.09 0.86 6.23
C TYR A 336 0.10 0.52 7.71
N SER A 337 0.65 1.48 8.46
CA SER A 337 0.82 1.38 9.92
C SER A 337 -0.50 1.21 10.69
N ASN A 338 -1.61 1.67 10.12
CA ASN A 338 -2.96 1.47 10.67
C ASN A 338 -3.50 0.03 10.48
N GLY A 339 -2.81 -0.83 9.72
CA GLY A 339 -3.22 -2.20 9.40
C GLY A 339 -3.89 -2.38 8.04
N ASP A 340 -4.17 -1.30 7.31
CA ASP A 340 -4.71 -1.38 5.96
C ASP A 340 -3.66 -1.95 4.99
N ILE A 341 -4.11 -2.58 3.92
CA ILE A 341 -3.27 -3.18 2.89
C ILE A 341 -3.80 -2.78 1.53
N TYR A 342 -2.93 -2.23 0.68
CA TYR A 342 -3.21 -2.06 -0.73
C TYR A 342 -2.30 -2.98 -1.55
N TYR A 343 -2.88 -3.72 -2.50
CA TYR A 343 -2.14 -4.47 -3.51
C TYR A 343 -2.67 -4.11 -4.89
N GLY A 344 -1.83 -3.57 -5.77
CA GLY A 344 -2.31 -3.12 -7.08
C GLY A 344 -1.25 -2.45 -7.93
N ASP A 345 -1.71 -1.77 -8.98
CA ASP A 345 -0.86 -0.94 -9.83
C ASP A 345 -0.54 0.40 -9.16
N TRP A 346 0.67 0.86 -9.39
CA TRP A 346 1.20 2.13 -8.92
C TRP A 346 1.70 2.92 -10.13
N TYR A 347 1.50 4.23 -10.07
CA TYR A 347 2.09 5.16 -11.01
C TYR A 347 2.51 6.40 -10.25
N GLU A 348 3.79 6.78 -10.35
CA GLU A 348 4.28 8.04 -9.78
C GLU A 348 3.95 8.19 -8.27
N ASN A 349 4.11 7.11 -7.49
CA ASN A 349 3.75 7.01 -6.05
C ASN A 349 2.26 6.98 -5.71
N LEU A 350 1.35 6.98 -6.69
CA LEU A 350 -0.09 6.93 -6.48
C LEU A 350 -0.67 5.55 -6.85
N LYS A 351 -1.73 5.15 -6.14
CA LYS A 351 -2.55 3.98 -6.51
C LYS A 351 -3.17 4.24 -7.89
N HIS A 352 -3.06 3.27 -8.78
CA HIS A 352 -3.49 3.40 -10.17
C HIS A 352 -3.98 2.04 -10.69
N GLY A 353 -4.50 1.99 -11.91
CA GLY A 353 -4.82 0.75 -12.62
C GLY A 353 -5.74 -0.17 -11.82
N LYS A 354 -5.47 -1.47 -11.79
CA LYS A 354 -6.25 -2.43 -11.00
C LYS A 354 -5.60 -2.66 -9.64
N GLY A 355 -6.40 -2.64 -8.59
CA GLY A 355 -5.92 -2.94 -7.25
C GLY A 355 -7.01 -3.34 -6.28
N LYS A 356 -6.56 -3.81 -5.12
CA LYS A 356 -7.40 -4.16 -3.98
C LYS A 356 -6.91 -3.41 -2.75
N LEU A 357 -7.81 -2.65 -2.12
CA LEU A 357 -7.62 -2.04 -0.82
C LEU A 357 -8.40 -2.86 0.22
N THR A 358 -7.72 -3.37 1.24
CA THR A 358 -8.33 -4.06 2.38
C THR A 358 -8.05 -3.25 3.63
N GLN A 359 -9.10 -2.81 4.30
CA GLN A 359 -9.02 -2.04 5.53
C GLN A 359 -8.97 -2.99 6.73
N LYS A 360 -8.37 -2.53 7.84
CA LYS A 360 -8.23 -3.34 9.06
C LYS A 360 -9.58 -3.81 9.64
N ASP A 361 -10.64 -3.03 9.43
CA ASP A 361 -12.00 -3.35 9.89
C ASP A 361 -12.71 -4.42 9.05
N GLY A 362 -12.09 -4.90 7.97
CA GLY A 362 -12.64 -5.88 7.05
C GLY A 362 -13.32 -5.28 5.82
N CYS A 363 -13.49 -3.96 5.75
CA CYS A 363 -13.95 -3.31 4.53
C CYS A 363 -12.93 -3.52 3.41
N SER A 364 -13.39 -3.71 2.17
CA SER A 364 -12.48 -3.85 1.04
C SER A 364 -13.06 -3.29 -0.25
N TYR A 365 -12.17 -2.79 -1.10
CA TYR A 365 -12.46 -2.39 -2.46
C TYR A 365 -11.56 -3.18 -3.40
N ASP A 366 -12.14 -3.80 -4.43
CA ASP A 366 -11.46 -4.52 -5.50
C ASP A 366 -11.93 -3.96 -6.83
N GLY A 367 -11.07 -3.20 -7.52
CA GLY A 367 -11.49 -2.45 -8.70
C GLY A 367 -10.40 -1.57 -9.30
N GLN A 368 -10.84 -0.61 -10.10
CA GLN A 368 -9.96 0.33 -10.76
C GLN A 368 -9.63 1.54 -9.85
N PHE A 369 -8.42 2.08 -10.03
CA PHE A 369 -7.91 3.26 -9.34
C PHE A 369 -7.34 4.25 -10.34
N PHE A 370 -7.55 5.55 -10.09
CA PHE A 370 -6.93 6.63 -10.85
C PHE A 370 -6.45 7.73 -9.91
N ASN A 371 -5.16 8.05 -9.96
CA ASN A 371 -4.52 9.07 -9.11
C ASN A 371 -4.84 8.95 -7.61
N GLY A 372 -4.90 7.73 -7.09
CA GLY A 372 -5.18 7.46 -5.67
C GLY A 372 -6.64 7.20 -5.33
N TYR A 373 -7.58 7.53 -6.22
CA TYR A 373 -9.02 7.40 -6.00
C TYR A 373 -9.57 6.11 -6.60
N MET A 374 -10.63 5.55 -5.99
CA MET A 374 -11.47 4.53 -6.62
C MET A 374 -12.17 5.16 -7.82
N GLU A 375 -12.04 4.54 -8.99
CA GLU A 375 -12.54 5.05 -10.27
C GLU A 375 -12.97 3.86 -11.13
N GLY A 376 -13.88 4.07 -12.08
CA GLY A 376 -14.30 3.01 -13.02
C GLY A 376 -15.05 1.87 -12.33
N GLU A 377 -14.92 0.65 -12.82
CA GLU A 377 -15.64 -0.50 -12.26
C GLU A 377 -14.95 -1.08 -11.02
N GLY A 378 -15.73 -1.38 -9.98
CA GLY A 378 -15.21 -1.94 -8.74
C GLY A 378 -16.27 -2.58 -7.85
N THR A 379 -15.80 -3.49 -7.00
CA THR A 379 -16.59 -4.11 -5.94
C THR A 379 -16.14 -3.56 -4.59
N TYR A 380 -17.07 -3.01 -3.81
CA TYR A 380 -16.82 -2.66 -2.42
C TYR A 380 -17.61 -3.60 -1.50
N ILE A 381 -16.95 -4.13 -0.48
CA ILE A 381 -17.55 -4.97 0.55
C ILE A 381 -17.34 -4.25 1.88
N TRP A 382 -18.43 -3.94 2.58
CA TRP A 382 -18.37 -3.36 3.92
C TRP A 382 -18.15 -4.44 4.98
N SER A 383 -17.66 -4.04 6.15
CA SER A 383 -17.43 -4.93 7.29
C SER A 383 -18.71 -5.60 7.82
N ASP A 384 -19.88 -5.00 7.57
CA ASP A 384 -21.20 -5.58 7.90
C ASP A 384 -21.72 -6.57 6.84
N GLY A 385 -20.96 -6.83 5.78
CA GLY A 385 -21.31 -7.76 4.71
C GLY A 385 -22.14 -7.15 3.58
N LYS A 386 -22.52 -5.85 3.65
CA LYS A 386 -23.05 -5.15 2.48
C LYS A 386 -22.05 -5.21 1.34
N LYS A 387 -22.56 -5.18 0.11
CA LYS A 387 -21.72 -5.26 -1.09
C LYS A 387 -22.26 -4.34 -2.18
N TYR A 388 -21.36 -3.60 -2.82
CA TYR A 388 -21.65 -2.81 -4.00
C TYR A 388 -20.80 -3.29 -5.16
N VAL A 389 -21.39 -3.45 -6.33
CA VAL A 389 -20.71 -3.76 -7.59
C VAL A 389 -21.21 -2.78 -8.63
N GLY A 390 -20.33 -1.95 -9.18
CA GLY A 390 -20.70 -1.00 -10.23
C GLY A 390 -19.63 0.05 -10.44
N SER A 391 -20.02 1.15 -11.09
CA SER A 391 -19.08 2.22 -11.40
C SER A 391 -18.83 3.16 -10.21
N TRP A 392 -17.63 3.71 -10.20
CA TRP A 392 -17.07 4.61 -9.19
C TRP A 392 -16.46 5.83 -9.88
N SER A 393 -16.55 6.98 -9.23
CA SER A 393 -15.77 8.15 -9.63
C SER A 393 -15.31 8.91 -8.40
N ARG A 394 -14.00 9.16 -8.28
CA ARG A 394 -13.41 9.88 -7.15
C ARG A 394 -13.89 9.41 -5.76
N ASN A 395 -13.90 8.10 -5.54
CA ASN A 395 -14.37 7.44 -4.31
C ASN A 395 -15.88 7.43 -4.04
N THR A 396 -16.72 7.99 -4.91
CA THR A 396 -18.18 7.90 -4.77
C THR A 396 -18.77 6.93 -5.79
N ARG A 397 -19.90 6.29 -5.44
CA ARG A 397 -20.66 5.47 -6.39
C ARG A 397 -21.29 6.37 -7.44
N LYS A 398 -21.18 5.96 -8.71
CA LYS A 398 -21.70 6.71 -9.85
C LYS A 398 -22.13 5.75 -10.96
N GLY A 399 -23.05 6.19 -11.83
CA GLY A 399 -23.48 5.37 -12.96
C GLY A 399 -24.25 4.14 -12.51
N PHE A 400 -24.18 3.05 -13.25
CA PHE A 400 -24.96 1.86 -12.94
C PHE A 400 -24.26 0.98 -11.89
N GLY A 401 -25.03 0.46 -10.93
CA GLY A 401 -24.49 -0.43 -9.90
C GLY A 401 -25.55 -1.20 -9.11
N ILE A 402 -25.09 -2.27 -8.47
CA ILE A 402 -25.89 -3.16 -7.63
C ILE A 402 -25.39 -3.05 -6.20
N MET A 403 -26.25 -2.62 -5.28
CA MET A 403 -26.04 -2.69 -3.84
C MET A 403 -26.83 -3.85 -3.27
N THR A 404 -26.15 -4.79 -2.62
CA THR A 404 -26.73 -5.91 -1.87
C THR A 404 -26.56 -5.66 -0.38
N LEU A 405 -27.66 -5.74 0.37
CA LEU A 405 -27.71 -5.64 1.81
C LEU A 405 -27.57 -7.03 2.47
N GLN A 406 -27.30 -7.06 3.77
CA GLN A 406 -27.00 -8.29 4.51
C GLN A 406 -28.14 -9.33 4.49
N ASP A 407 -29.39 -8.86 4.38
CA ASP A 407 -30.60 -9.67 4.35
C ASP A 407 -31.00 -10.13 2.93
N GLY A 408 -30.13 -9.91 1.94
CA GLY A 408 -30.39 -10.24 0.54
C GLY A 408 -31.24 -9.22 -0.21
N LYS A 409 -31.73 -8.17 0.47
CA LYS A 409 -32.34 -7.02 -0.20
C LYS A 409 -31.32 -6.36 -1.11
N TYR A 410 -31.78 -5.81 -2.23
CA TYR A 410 -30.87 -5.15 -3.15
C TYR A 410 -31.51 -3.97 -3.86
N TYR A 411 -30.63 -3.05 -4.25
CA TYR A 411 -30.91 -2.04 -5.25
C TYR A 411 -30.06 -2.32 -6.48
N LYS A 412 -30.63 -2.17 -7.66
CA LYS A 412 -29.92 -2.23 -8.94
C LYS A 412 -30.43 -1.08 -9.80
N GLY A 413 -29.53 -0.17 -10.17
CA GLY A 413 -29.94 1.02 -10.90
C GLY A 413 -28.83 2.04 -11.02
N GLU A 414 -29.20 3.25 -11.39
CA GLU A 414 -28.28 4.38 -11.48
C GLU A 414 -27.97 4.98 -10.10
N TRP A 415 -26.77 5.52 -9.98
CA TRP A 415 -26.20 6.16 -8.81
C TRP A 415 -25.58 7.50 -9.23
N ASP A 416 -25.75 8.53 -8.40
CA ASP A 416 -24.96 9.76 -8.50
C ASP A 416 -24.55 10.18 -7.09
N ASN A 417 -23.24 10.41 -6.90
CA ASN A 417 -22.65 10.81 -5.63
C ASN A 417 -23.16 10.02 -4.42
N ASP A 418 -23.11 8.68 -4.50
CA ASP A 418 -23.53 7.77 -3.42
C ASP A 418 -25.05 7.66 -3.17
N GLU A 419 -25.87 8.33 -3.96
CA GLU A 419 -27.34 8.32 -3.87
C GLU A 419 -27.98 7.58 -5.05
N ARG A 420 -29.11 6.92 -4.79
CA ARG A 420 -29.91 6.31 -5.86
C ARG A 420 -30.50 7.43 -6.71
N TYR A 421 -30.31 7.32 -8.01
CA TYR A 421 -30.74 8.31 -8.99
C TYR A 421 -31.26 7.60 -10.24
N GLY A 422 -31.94 8.31 -11.15
CA GLY A 422 -32.32 7.79 -12.46
C GLY A 422 -33.25 6.58 -12.39
N GLN A 423 -33.07 5.60 -13.29
CA GLN A 423 -33.84 4.36 -13.29
C GLN A 423 -33.23 3.32 -12.35
N GLY A 424 -34.08 2.64 -11.57
CA GLY A 424 -33.62 1.56 -10.70
C GLY A 424 -34.73 0.68 -10.12
N GLU A 425 -34.34 -0.53 -9.73
CA GLU A 425 -35.17 -1.49 -9.02
C GLU A 425 -34.65 -1.70 -7.59
N PHE A 426 -35.54 -1.67 -6.62
CA PHE A 426 -35.26 -2.02 -5.23
C PHE A 426 -36.15 -3.19 -4.83
N HIS A 427 -35.54 -4.27 -4.32
CA HIS A 427 -36.23 -5.47 -3.86
C HIS A 427 -36.06 -5.61 -2.35
N TRP A 428 -37.17 -5.49 -1.62
CA TRP A 428 -37.26 -5.80 -0.19
C TRP A 428 -37.52 -7.30 0.06
N GLY A 429 -38.07 -7.99 -0.94
CA GLY A 429 -38.34 -9.42 -0.95
C GLY A 429 -38.77 -9.89 -2.36
N PRO A 430 -39.12 -11.17 -2.53
CA PRO A 430 -39.57 -11.70 -3.83
C PRO A 430 -40.84 -11.01 -4.34
N ASP A 431 -41.77 -10.69 -3.44
CA ASP A 431 -43.06 -10.06 -3.75
C ASP A 431 -43.20 -8.64 -3.18
N GLN A 432 -42.08 -8.01 -2.83
CA GLN A 432 -42.05 -6.63 -2.35
C GLN A 432 -40.92 -5.86 -3.03
N TYR A 433 -41.28 -5.02 -4.01
CA TYR A 433 -40.31 -4.33 -4.84
C TYR A 433 -40.84 -3.00 -5.39
N TYR A 434 -39.90 -2.15 -5.80
CA TYR A 434 -40.16 -0.95 -6.58
C TYR A 434 -39.29 -0.95 -7.83
N ILE A 435 -39.86 -0.63 -8.99
CA ILE A 435 -39.13 -0.43 -10.25
C ILE A 435 -39.57 0.91 -10.81
N GLY A 436 -38.65 1.87 -10.93
CA GLY A 436 -38.99 3.19 -11.45
C GLY A 436 -37.90 4.22 -11.25
N GLN A 437 -38.31 5.48 -11.26
CA GLN A 437 -37.41 6.62 -11.11
C GLN A 437 -37.06 6.91 -9.65
N TRP A 438 -35.82 7.34 -9.42
CA TRP A 438 -35.23 7.72 -8.14
C TRP A 438 -34.55 9.08 -8.24
N VAL A 439 -34.68 9.89 -7.19
CA VAL A 439 -33.93 11.14 -7.02
C VAL A 439 -33.50 11.21 -5.56
N GLU A 440 -32.21 11.41 -5.28
CA GLU A 440 -31.68 11.55 -3.92
C GLU A 440 -32.19 10.49 -2.92
N ASN A 441 -32.21 9.22 -3.35
CA ASN A 441 -32.71 8.08 -2.56
C ASN A 441 -34.22 7.98 -2.35
N VAL A 442 -35.06 8.85 -2.90
CA VAL A 442 -36.54 8.75 -2.83
C VAL A 442 -37.14 8.35 -4.16
N ARG A 443 -38.29 7.66 -4.13
CA ARG A 443 -39.09 7.36 -5.33
C ARG A 443 -39.69 8.66 -5.85
N GLU A 444 -39.48 8.92 -7.14
CA GLU A 444 -39.89 10.14 -7.83
C GLU A 444 -40.39 9.76 -9.23
N GLY A 445 -41.14 10.63 -9.90
CA GLY A 445 -41.55 10.40 -11.30
C GLY A 445 -42.45 9.18 -11.47
N THR A 446 -42.22 8.33 -12.47
CA THR A 446 -43.06 7.13 -12.70
C THR A 446 -42.44 5.86 -12.15
N GLY A 447 -43.29 4.97 -11.60
CA GLY A 447 -42.82 3.69 -11.08
C GLY A 447 -43.91 2.68 -10.75
N GLU A 448 -43.50 1.43 -10.67
CA GLU A 448 -44.25 0.27 -10.23
C GLU A 448 -43.83 -0.11 -8.80
N TYR A 449 -44.79 -0.28 -7.90
CA TYR A 449 -44.57 -0.78 -6.54
C TYR A 449 -45.47 -1.97 -6.26
N VAL A 450 -44.89 -3.04 -5.74
CA VAL A 450 -45.62 -4.25 -5.32
C VAL A 450 -45.36 -4.51 -3.85
N GLU A 451 -46.43 -4.79 -3.11
CA GLU A 451 -46.40 -5.16 -1.69
C GLU A 451 -47.65 -5.96 -1.34
N GLU A 452 -47.48 -7.10 -0.66
CA GLU A 452 -48.59 -7.92 -0.14
C GLU A 452 -49.66 -8.28 -1.20
N GLY A 453 -49.25 -8.51 -2.45
CA GLY A 453 -50.14 -8.82 -3.58
C GLY A 453 -50.91 -7.62 -4.13
N ALA A 454 -50.74 -6.42 -3.56
CA ALA A 454 -51.20 -5.17 -4.13
C ALA A 454 -50.10 -4.57 -5.03
N LYS A 455 -50.51 -3.97 -6.15
CA LYS A 455 -49.61 -3.35 -7.14
C LYS A 455 -50.06 -1.93 -7.47
N TYR A 456 -49.15 -0.96 -7.35
CA TYR A 456 -49.35 0.41 -7.81
C TYR A 456 -48.48 0.68 -9.03
N ILE A 457 -49.06 1.31 -10.06
CA ILE A 457 -48.35 1.80 -11.24
C ILE A 457 -48.78 3.25 -11.44
N GLY A 458 -47.88 4.22 -11.28
CA GLY A 458 -48.25 5.62 -11.42
C GLY A 458 -47.14 6.58 -11.04
N ASN A 459 -47.52 7.84 -10.80
CA ASN A 459 -46.56 8.87 -10.42
C ASN A 459 -46.26 8.84 -8.91
N TRP A 460 -45.05 9.28 -8.58
CA TRP A 460 -44.47 9.38 -7.26
C TRP A 460 -43.86 10.76 -7.08
N VAL A 461 -44.05 11.34 -5.90
CA VAL A 461 -43.34 12.56 -5.48
C VAL A 461 -42.88 12.35 -4.05
N SER A 462 -41.57 12.38 -3.83
CA SER A 462 -40.95 12.20 -2.52
C SER A 462 -41.51 10.99 -1.74
N ASP A 463 -41.42 9.80 -2.35
CA ASP A 463 -41.89 8.51 -1.80
C ASP A 463 -43.42 8.36 -1.61
N LYS A 464 -44.22 9.31 -2.09
CA LYS A 464 -45.68 9.24 -1.99
C LYS A 464 -46.32 9.10 -3.37
N LYS A 465 -47.37 8.28 -3.47
CA LYS A 465 -48.23 8.21 -4.65
C LYS A 465 -48.79 9.60 -4.92
N HIS A 466 -48.68 10.06 -6.15
CA HIS A 466 -49.08 11.40 -6.58
C HIS A 466 -49.57 11.34 -8.03
N GLY A 467 -50.27 12.38 -8.50
CA GLY A 467 -50.67 12.49 -9.91
C GLY A 467 -51.59 11.36 -10.35
N GLN A 468 -51.44 10.87 -11.58
CA GLN A 468 -52.24 9.75 -12.09
C GLN A 468 -51.62 8.41 -11.71
N GLY A 469 -52.45 7.45 -11.32
CA GLY A 469 -51.97 6.12 -10.98
C GLY A 469 -53.06 5.06 -10.91
N LYS A 470 -52.65 3.82 -11.15
CA LYS A 470 -53.45 2.61 -11.10
C LYS A 470 -53.01 1.73 -9.94
N GLN A 471 -53.92 1.48 -9.01
CA GLN A 471 -53.75 0.59 -7.88
C GLN A 471 -54.59 -0.67 -8.07
N ILE A 472 -53.92 -1.80 -8.14
CA ILE A 472 -54.51 -3.13 -8.28
C ILE A 472 -54.44 -3.78 -6.90
N TYR A 473 -55.60 -4.06 -6.31
CA TYR A 473 -55.74 -4.86 -5.09
C TYR A 473 -56.24 -6.26 -5.46
N PRO A 474 -56.14 -7.25 -4.55
CA PRO A 474 -56.68 -8.59 -4.80
C PRO A 474 -58.17 -8.63 -5.16
N LEU A 475 -58.97 -7.68 -4.63
CA LEU A 475 -60.43 -7.67 -4.78
C LEU A 475 -60.97 -6.62 -5.76
N TYR A 476 -60.18 -5.60 -6.09
CA TYR A 476 -60.61 -4.49 -6.95
C TYR A 476 -59.42 -3.71 -7.50
N THR A 477 -59.65 -2.95 -8.56
CA THR A 477 -58.67 -2.00 -9.11
C THR A 477 -59.21 -0.58 -8.98
N TYR A 478 -58.35 0.36 -8.64
CA TYR A 478 -58.61 1.80 -8.70
C TYR A 478 -57.68 2.45 -9.72
N GLU A 479 -58.19 3.34 -10.55
CA GLU A 479 -57.41 4.14 -11.51
C GLU A 479 -57.90 5.59 -11.44
N GLY A 480 -57.01 6.53 -11.10
CA GLY A 480 -57.39 7.92 -10.89
C GLY A 480 -56.27 8.78 -10.31
N SER A 481 -56.67 9.91 -9.73
CA SER A 481 -55.73 10.90 -9.21
C SER A 481 -55.36 10.66 -7.73
N TRP A 482 -54.11 10.95 -7.40
CA TRP A 482 -53.52 10.74 -6.08
C TRP A 482 -52.84 12.02 -5.60
N ILE A 483 -52.97 12.30 -4.31
CA ILE A 483 -52.19 13.34 -3.63
C ILE A 483 -51.67 12.74 -2.32
N ALA A 484 -50.34 12.59 -2.22
CA ALA A 484 -49.67 12.18 -0.99
C ALA A 484 -50.22 10.86 -0.39
N ASN A 485 -50.35 9.82 -1.22
CA ASN A 485 -50.92 8.51 -0.91
C ASN A 485 -52.45 8.42 -0.78
N SER A 486 -53.17 9.55 -0.80
CA SER A 486 -54.64 9.56 -0.76
C SER A 486 -55.22 9.63 -2.16
N ARG A 487 -56.32 8.90 -2.42
CA ARG A 487 -57.14 9.08 -3.63
C ARG A 487 -57.89 10.41 -3.55
N GLU A 488 -57.73 11.22 -4.58
CA GLU A 488 -58.25 12.59 -4.67
C GLU A 488 -58.76 12.86 -6.09
N GLY A 489 -59.72 13.78 -6.26
CA GLY A 489 -60.21 14.17 -7.59
C GLY A 489 -60.91 13.05 -8.34
N GLN A 490 -60.76 12.97 -9.67
CA GLN A 490 -61.48 11.97 -10.49
C GLN A 490 -60.80 10.60 -10.44
N GLY A 491 -61.60 9.54 -10.32
CA GLY A 491 -61.12 8.16 -10.37
C GLY A 491 -62.21 7.10 -10.57
N THR A 492 -61.80 5.93 -11.04
CA THR A 492 -62.65 4.77 -11.26
C THR A 492 -62.19 3.58 -10.42
N ALA A 493 -63.10 2.97 -9.67
CA ALA A 493 -62.88 1.71 -8.96
C ALA A 493 -63.71 0.59 -9.61
N VAL A 494 -63.08 -0.54 -9.93
CA VAL A 494 -63.72 -1.74 -10.51
C VAL A 494 -63.45 -2.93 -9.60
N PHE A 495 -64.51 -3.51 -9.04
CA PHE A 495 -64.46 -4.66 -8.14
C PHE A 495 -64.65 -5.95 -8.92
N ASN A 496 -64.03 -7.04 -8.44
CA ASN A 496 -64.09 -8.35 -9.12
C ASN A 496 -65.52 -8.93 -9.22
N ASN A 497 -66.44 -8.47 -8.37
CA ASN A 497 -67.85 -8.85 -8.42
C ASN A 497 -68.65 -8.11 -9.51
N GLY A 498 -68.03 -7.21 -10.28
CA GLY A 498 -68.65 -6.40 -11.33
C GLY A 498 -69.14 -5.03 -10.86
N LEU A 499 -69.00 -4.67 -9.57
CA LEU A 499 -69.32 -3.33 -9.10
C LEU A 499 -68.28 -2.34 -9.64
N LYS A 500 -68.75 -1.22 -10.17
CA LYS A 500 -67.92 -0.15 -10.68
C LYS A 500 -68.37 1.19 -10.12
N TYR A 501 -67.43 1.99 -9.65
CA TYR A 501 -67.65 3.40 -9.31
C TYR A 501 -66.77 4.27 -10.20
N THR A 502 -67.31 5.36 -10.74
CA THR A 502 -66.56 6.40 -11.46
C THR A 502 -67.03 7.77 -10.97
N GLY A 503 -66.13 8.59 -10.44
CA GLY A 503 -66.48 9.92 -9.95
C GLY A 503 -65.41 10.57 -9.09
N GLN A 504 -65.82 11.53 -8.27
CA GLN A 504 -64.95 12.30 -7.39
C GLN A 504 -64.57 11.54 -6.10
N TRP A 505 -63.32 11.72 -5.69
CA TRP A 505 -62.72 11.18 -4.48
C TRP A 505 -62.15 12.32 -3.65
N MET A 506 -62.26 12.22 -2.33
CA MET A 506 -61.65 13.14 -1.38
C MET A 506 -61.26 12.37 -0.12
N ASN A 507 -59.99 12.45 0.29
CA ASN A 507 -59.44 11.72 1.43
C ASN A 507 -59.83 10.23 1.43
N ASP A 508 -59.58 9.54 0.31
CA ASP A 508 -59.90 8.13 0.10
C ASP A 508 -61.38 7.75 0.15
N CYS A 509 -62.28 8.73 0.22
CA CYS A 509 -63.71 8.51 0.19
C CYS A 509 -64.31 8.93 -1.14
N ILE A 510 -65.30 8.19 -1.61
CA ILE A 510 -66.23 8.63 -2.64
C ILE A 510 -66.91 9.91 -2.13
N HIS A 511 -66.84 10.98 -2.92
CA HIS A 511 -67.31 12.32 -2.59
C HIS A 511 -67.81 13.03 -3.85
N GLY A 512 -68.58 14.11 -3.71
CA GLY A 512 -69.06 14.92 -4.83
C GLY A 512 -69.84 14.11 -5.88
N GLN A 513 -69.67 14.44 -7.16
CA GLN A 513 -70.44 13.79 -8.23
C GLN A 513 -69.82 12.46 -8.66
N GLY A 514 -70.65 11.41 -8.77
CA GLY A 514 -70.19 10.10 -9.22
C GLY A 514 -71.29 9.12 -9.59
N ILE A 515 -70.88 8.07 -10.28
CA ILE A 515 -71.74 7.00 -10.80
C ILE A 515 -71.28 5.67 -10.21
N VAL A 516 -72.20 4.89 -9.66
CA VAL A 516 -71.99 3.47 -9.32
C VAL A 516 -72.85 2.60 -10.24
N GLU A 517 -72.26 1.52 -10.76
CA GLU A 517 -72.88 0.56 -11.67
C GLU A 517 -72.61 -0.85 -11.12
N TYR A 518 -73.66 -1.66 -10.95
CA TYR A 518 -73.56 -3.05 -10.50
C TYR A 518 -74.70 -3.87 -11.08
N LYS A 519 -74.41 -4.78 -12.03
CA LYS A 519 -75.42 -5.59 -12.73
C LYS A 519 -76.51 -4.68 -13.35
N ASP A 520 -77.74 -4.81 -12.88
CA ASP A 520 -78.97 -4.11 -13.21
C ASP A 520 -79.18 -2.80 -12.41
N TYR A 521 -78.28 -2.49 -11.47
CA TYR A 521 -78.35 -1.31 -10.61
C TYR A 521 -77.38 -0.22 -11.07
N LYS A 522 -77.88 1.01 -11.18
CA LYS A 522 -77.07 2.21 -11.43
C LYS A 522 -77.50 3.36 -10.54
N TYR A 523 -76.57 4.03 -9.89
CA TYR A 523 -76.84 5.33 -9.25
C TYR A 523 -75.89 6.38 -9.81
N SER A 524 -76.42 7.56 -10.11
CA SER A 524 -75.68 8.74 -10.56
C SER A 524 -76.11 9.93 -9.72
N GLY A 525 -75.20 10.54 -8.97
CA GLY A 525 -75.54 11.68 -8.14
C GLY A 525 -74.43 12.12 -7.20
N ASP A 526 -74.84 12.92 -6.21
CA ASP A 526 -73.96 13.44 -5.17
C ASP A 526 -73.62 12.37 -4.11
N TRP A 527 -72.39 12.46 -3.61
CA TRP A 527 -71.82 11.59 -2.59
C TRP A 527 -71.11 12.39 -1.50
N SER A 528 -71.15 11.88 -0.28
CA SER A 528 -70.36 12.37 0.84
C SER A 528 -69.90 11.21 1.71
N ARG A 529 -68.58 11.08 1.93
CA ARG A 529 -67.96 10.06 2.79
C ARG A 529 -68.47 8.65 2.51
N ASN A 530 -68.45 8.24 1.24
CA ASN A 530 -68.92 6.94 0.74
C ASN A 530 -70.44 6.70 0.84
N ARG A 531 -71.25 7.74 1.05
CA ARG A 531 -72.72 7.64 1.09
C ARG A 531 -73.35 8.54 0.05
N MET A 532 -74.48 8.11 -0.52
CA MET A 532 -75.33 8.96 -1.35
C MET A 532 -75.84 10.14 -0.50
N ASP A 533 -75.55 11.38 -0.91
CA ASP A 533 -75.82 12.57 -0.10
C ASP A 533 -75.94 13.80 -1.00
N GLY A 534 -77.15 14.30 -1.22
CA GLY A 534 -77.48 15.33 -2.21
C GLY A 534 -78.48 14.82 -3.25
N ASN A 535 -78.42 15.31 -4.49
CA ASN A 535 -79.34 14.89 -5.55
C ASN A 535 -78.80 13.66 -6.29
N GLY A 536 -79.68 12.72 -6.63
CA GLY A 536 -79.28 11.54 -7.40
C GLY A 536 -80.41 10.84 -8.14
N VAL A 537 -80.00 10.05 -9.14
CA VAL A 537 -80.84 9.19 -9.95
C VAL A 537 -80.41 7.75 -9.74
N PHE A 538 -81.32 6.91 -9.25
CA PHE A 538 -81.16 5.47 -9.12
C PHE A 538 -81.98 4.77 -10.18
N THR A 539 -81.36 3.88 -10.95
CA THR A 539 -81.99 3.09 -12.01
C THR A 539 -81.82 1.61 -11.68
N HIS A 540 -82.92 0.87 -11.82
CA HIS A 540 -83.00 -0.58 -11.81
C HIS A 540 -83.73 -1.02 -13.09
N ASP A 541 -83.61 -2.29 -13.51
CA ASP A 541 -84.21 -2.82 -14.75
C ASP A 541 -85.69 -2.43 -14.96
N PHE A 542 -86.44 -2.28 -13.86
CA PHE A 542 -87.88 -2.00 -13.92
C PHE A 542 -88.27 -0.63 -13.35
N CYS A 543 -87.32 0.21 -12.93
CA CYS A 543 -87.65 1.53 -12.40
C CYS A 543 -86.51 2.55 -12.40
N THR A 544 -86.88 3.83 -12.32
CA THR A 544 -85.94 4.92 -12.06
C THR A 544 -86.48 5.83 -10.96
N TYR A 545 -85.67 6.09 -9.94
CA TYR A 545 -85.98 7.07 -8.89
C TYR A 545 -85.04 8.26 -9.00
N THR A 546 -85.60 9.46 -9.08
CA THR A 546 -84.87 10.74 -9.04
C THR A 546 -85.27 11.50 -7.79
N GLY A 547 -84.33 11.84 -6.92
CA GLY A 547 -84.64 12.54 -5.68
C GLY A 547 -83.43 12.89 -4.83
N GLN A 548 -83.68 13.28 -3.58
CA GLN A 548 -82.64 13.64 -2.62
C GLN A 548 -82.28 12.47 -1.72
N TYR A 549 -81.01 12.42 -1.35
CA TYR A 549 -80.43 11.46 -0.43
C TYR A 549 -79.74 12.20 0.71
N ARG A 550 -79.77 11.61 1.91
CA ARG A 550 -78.98 12.08 3.05
C ARG A 550 -78.39 10.86 3.74
N SER A 551 -77.06 10.78 3.82
CA SER A 551 -76.35 9.66 4.47
C SER A 551 -76.77 8.27 3.99
N GLY A 552 -77.07 8.13 2.69
CA GLY A 552 -77.39 6.86 2.03
C GLY A 552 -78.87 6.52 1.98
N VAL A 553 -79.76 7.31 2.58
CA VAL A 553 -81.21 7.08 2.55
C VAL A 553 -81.94 8.16 1.77
N ARG A 554 -83.06 7.80 1.14
CA ARG A 554 -83.96 8.72 0.42
C ARG A 554 -84.60 9.71 1.40
N VAL A 555 -84.68 10.97 1.02
CA VAL A 555 -85.32 12.05 1.80
C VAL A 555 -86.05 13.03 0.90
N GLY A 556 -87.07 13.69 1.43
CA GLY A 556 -87.84 14.69 0.69
C GLY A 556 -88.70 14.08 -0.41
N VAL A 557 -89.12 14.91 -1.36
CA VAL A 557 -89.97 14.49 -2.47
C VAL A 557 -89.11 14.04 -3.65
N GLY A 558 -89.30 12.80 -4.10
CA GLY A 558 -88.68 12.23 -5.30
C GLY A 558 -89.71 11.77 -6.33
N THR A 559 -89.25 11.47 -7.53
CA THR A 559 -90.08 10.95 -8.63
C THR A 559 -89.63 9.53 -8.98
N PHE A 560 -90.55 8.58 -8.88
CA PHE A 560 -90.37 7.20 -9.29
C PHE A 560 -91.01 7.00 -10.67
N LYS A 561 -90.26 6.46 -11.62
CA LYS A 561 -90.72 6.05 -12.94
C LYS A 561 -90.76 4.53 -12.98
N ASP A 562 -91.95 3.94 -13.16
CA ASP A 562 -92.07 2.49 -13.30
C ASP A 562 -91.62 1.99 -14.69
N GLY A 563 -91.58 0.67 -14.88
CA GLY A 563 -91.20 0.04 -16.15
C GLY A 563 -92.16 0.30 -17.31
N ALA A 564 -93.39 0.76 -17.03
CA ALA A 564 -94.36 1.19 -18.03
C ALA A 564 -94.22 2.69 -18.38
N GLY A 565 -93.36 3.42 -17.66
CA GLY A 565 -93.09 4.83 -17.85
C GLY A 565 -93.96 5.79 -17.04
N ASN A 566 -94.84 5.30 -16.16
CA ASN A 566 -95.68 6.13 -15.30
C ASN A 566 -94.83 6.80 -14.23
N LEU A 567 -95.13 8.07 -13.94
CA LEU A 567 -94.41 8.88 -12.94
C LEU A 567 -95.24 8.97 -11.64
N ILE A 568 -94.64 8.57 -10.53
CA ILE A 568 -95.23 8.58 -9.20
C ILE A 568 -94.37 9.48 -8.31
N LYS A 569 -94.96 10.51 -7.71
CA LYS A 569 -94.28 11.32 -6.68
C LYS A 569 -94.37 10.62 -5.34
N GLN A 570 -93.25 10.55 -4.62
CA GLN A 570 -93.15 9.90 -3.32
C GLN A 570 -92.39 10.80 -2.35
N GLU A 571 -92.88 10.98 -1.13
CA GLU A 571 -92.17 11.67 -0.06
C GLU A 571 -91.49 10.64 0.86
N PHE A 572 -90.23 10.88 1.20
CA PHE A 572 -89.47 10.05 2.14
C PHE A 572 -89.01 10.86 3.34
N ARG A 573 -89.09 10.26 4.54
CA ARG A 573 -88.49 10.78 5.78
C ARG A 573 -87.57 9.72 6.37
N ASN A 574 -86.27 10.03 6.41
CA ASN A 574 -85.23 9.12 6.91
C ASN A 574 -85.19 7.74 6.24
N GLY A 575 -85.52 7.67 4.94
CA GLY A 575 -85.55 6.43 4.17
C GLY A 575 -86.90 5.73 4.12
N ASP A 576 -87.83 6.08 5.01
CA ASP A 576 -89.18 5.53 5.04
C ASP A 576 -90.11 6.32 4.12
N LEU A 577 -90.93 5.59 3.36
CA LEU A 577 -91.98 6.20 2.55
C LEU A 577 -93.00 6.82 3.50
N VAL A 578 -93.25 8.12 3.35
CA VAL A 578 -94.35 8.79 4.05
C VAL A 578 -95.62 8.39 3.34
N ASP A 579 -96.46 7.61 4.01
CA ASP A 579 -97.76 7.24 3.49
C ASP A 579 -98.65 8.50 3.47
N ASN A 580 -98.83 9.07 2.28
CA ASN A 580 -99.78 10.15 2.03
C ASN A 580 -101.11 9.54 1.56
N SER A 581 -101.59 8.50 2.24
CA SER A 581 -102.94 7.98 2.04
C SER A 581 -103.95 9.05 2.48
N GLU A 582 -104.41 9.88 1.54
CA GLU A 582 -105.76 10.46 1.56
C GLU A 582 -106.71 9.56 0.79
#